data_AF-A0A976EDX2-F1
#
_entry.id   AF-A0A976EDX2-F1
#
_cell.length_a   1.000
_cell.length_b   1.000
_cell.length_c   1.000
_cell.angle_alpha   90.00
_cell.angle_beta   90.00
_cell.angle_gamma   90.00
#
_symmetry.space_group_name_H-M   'P 1'
#
loop_
_entity.id
_entity.type
_entity.pdbx_description
1 polymer ?
#
loop_
_entity_poly.entity_id
_entity_poly.type
_entity_poly.pdbx_seq_one_letter_code
_entity_poly.pdbx_strand_id
1 'polypeptide(L)'
;MFVYLQHYCKQEMTRLLSVTFQFTFTAFVHLLCCWLPLLMALVNNAAFNWLNQYRIPLIIIQLVVLAWSFYDVYGRPNHAHSRAEKGTLWAIVCLTIFLNTVPHRYFQREESRLAQAQMERYASTRVAEFKFSKKIKSPQELNNTLQLVEGVVPSQIEIENQKLSVRYRSGKTSKPVILAILRQQGYAVEAL
;
A
#
# COMPACT_ATOMS: atom_id res chain seq x y z
N MET A 1 -59.14 23.71 15.48
CA MET A 1 -57.90 24.52 15.41
C MET A 1 -56.69 23.80 16.01
N PHE A 2 -56.79 23.18 17.18
CA PHE A 2 -55.68 22.44 17.81
C PHE A 2 -55.14 21.23 17.03
N VAL A 3 -56.02 20.45 16.36
CA VAL A 3 -55.60 19.26 15.57
C VAL A 3 -54.77 19.65 14.33
N TYR A 4 -55.07 20.80 13.71
CA TYR A 4 -54.33 21.31 12.56
C TYR A 4 -52.93 21.81 12.94
N LEU A 5 -52.80 22.49 14.10
CA LEU A 5 -51.50 22.91 14.61
C LEU A 5 -50.60 21.73 14.97
N GLN A 6 -51.19 20.66 15.54
CA GLN A 6 -50.43 19.47 15.94
C GLN A 6 -49.95 18.67 14.73
N HIS A 7 -50.73 18.61 13.65
CA HIS A 7 -50.32 18.01 12.38
C HIS A 7 -49.22 18.81 11.68
N TYR A 8 -49.34 20.13 11.62
CA TYR A 8 -48.31 21.01 11.05
C TYR A 8 -46.99 20.91 11.82
N CYS A 9 -47.03 20.99 13.16
CA CYS A 9 -45.83 20.91 13.98
C CYS A 9 -45.13 19.55 13.86
N LYS A 10 -45.89 18.45 13.79
CA LYS A 10 -45.33 17.10 13.60
C LYS A 10 -44.69 16.95 12.22
N GLN A 11 -45.32 17.51 11.17
CA GLN A 11 -44.83 17.47 9.80
C GLN A 11 -43.55 18.31 9.63
N GLU A 12 -43.50 19.52 10.20
CA GLU A 12 -42.31 20.38 10.24
C GLU A 12 -41.14 19.70 10.97
N MET A 13 -41.42 19.04 12.10
CA MET A 13 -40.42 18.38 12.93
C MET A 13 -39.84 17.14 12.24
N THR A 14 -40.65 16.30 11.60
CA THR A 14 -40.15 15.19 10.76
C THR A 14 -39.33 15.68 9.57
N ARG A 15 -39.67 16.84 9.01
CA ARG A 15 -38.98 17.45 7.88
C ARG A 15 -37.58 17.95 8.30
N LEU A 16 -37.49 18.64 9.44
CA LEU A 16 -36.22 19.07 10.03
C LEU A 16 -35.34 17.87 10.42
N LEU A 17 -35.92 16.82 11.01
CA LEU A 17 -35.19 15.59 11.35
C LEU A 17 -34.67 14.87 10.11
N SER A 18 -35.47 14.79 9.04
CA SER A 18 -35.05 14.20 7.76
C SER A 18 -33.91 14.97 7.11
N VAL A 19 -33.98 16.31 7.09
CA VAL A 19 -32.96 17.16 6.48
C VAL A 19 -31.66 17.09 7.28
N THR A 20 -31.71 17.27 8.60
CA THR A 20 -30.53 17.19 9.46
C THR A 20 -29.88 15.81 9.44
N PHE A 21 -30.68 14.73 9.43
CA PHE A 21 -30.17 13.37 9.27
C PHE A 21 -29.46 13.17 7.93
N GLN A 22 -30.06 13.65 6.83
CA GLN A 22 -29.47 13.50 5.50
C GLN A 22 -28.15 14.27 5.36
N PHE A 23 -28.07 15.50 5.88
CA PHE A 23 -26.82 16.26 5.89
C PHE A 23 -25.75 15.62 6.78
N THR A 24 -26.12 15.17 7.99
CA THR A 24 -25.18 14.52 8.93
C THR A 24 -24.66 13.20 8.36
N PHE A 25 -25.54 12.40 7.76
CA PHE A 25 -25.18 11.14 7.13
C PHE A 25 -24.27 11.38 5.91
N THR A 26 -24.59 12.36 5.07
CA THR A 26 -23.75 12.73 3.92
C THR A 26 -22.36 13.19 4.37
N ALA A 27 -22.28 14.04 5.40
CA ALA A 27 -21.01 14.48 5.98
C ALA A 27 -20.20 13.32 6.58
N PHE A 28 -20.86 12.39 7.28
CA PHE A 28 -20.21 11.23 7.88
C PHE A 28 -19.68 10.24 6.83
N VAL A 29 -20.49 9.92 5.81
CA VAL A 29 -20.06 9.10 4.67
C VAL A 29 -18.91 9.78 3.94
N HIS A 30 -18.96 11.12 3.78
CA HIS A 30 -17.89 11.87 3.14
C HIS A 30 -16.59 11.87 3.95
N LEU A 31 -16.70 11.95 5.29
CA LEU A 31 -15.55 11.85 6.18
C LEU A 31 -14.93 10.45 6.06
N LEU A 32 -15.75 9.39 6.11
CA LEU A 32 -15.28 8.01 5.96
C LEU A 32 -14.64 7.74 4.59
N CYS A 33 -15.24 8.15 3.47
CA CYS A 33 -14.67 7.85 2.15
C CYS A 33 -13.37 8.62 1.85
N CYS A 34 -13.16 9.78 2.48
CA CYS A 34 -12.04 10.68 2.21
C CYS A 34 -10.90 10.55 3.23
N TRP A 35 -11.22 10.36 4.51
CA TRP A 35 -10.22 10.21 5.56
C TRP A 35 -9.70 8.78 5.68
N LEU A 36 -10.53 7.78 5.41
CA LEU A 36 -10.11 6.38 5.52
C LEU A 36 -8.95 6.05 4.56
N PRO A 37 -8.97 6.44 3.27
CA PRO A 37 -7.83 6.22 2.38
C PRO A 37 -6.59 7.03 2.77
N LEU A 38 -6.78 8.23 3.33
CA LEU A 38 -5.69 9.10 3.78
C LEU A 38 -4.99 8.52 5.02
N LEU A 39 -5.75 8.09 6.02
CA LEU A 39 -5.25 7.42 7.23
C LEU A 39 -4.56 6.10 6.87
N MET A 40 -5.10 5.35 5.91
CA MET A 40 -4.46 4.14 5.40
C MET A 40 -3.11 4.41 4.75
N ALA A 41 -3.02 5.49 3.95
CA ALA A 41 -1.76 5.88 3.33
C ALA A 41 -0.71 6.31 4.37
N LEU A 42 -1.11 6.92 5.48
CA LEU A 42 -0.21 7.36 6.55
C LEU A 42 0.26 6.21 7.45
N VAL A 43 -0.56 5.18 7.65
CA VAL A 43 -0.27 4.11 8.63
C VAL A 43 0.56 2.97 8.02
N ASN A 44 0.70 2.88 6.69
CA ASN A 44 1.52 1.90 5.94
C ASN A 44 1.56 0.47 6.55
N ASN A 45 0.42 0.00 7.07
CA ASN A 45 0.37 -1.20 7.88
C ASN A 45 -0.38 -2.31 7.11
N ALA A 46 0.31 -3.41 6.84
CA ALA A 46 -0.20 -4.55 6.08
C ALA A 46 -1.49 -5.14 6.67
N ALA A 47 -1.71 -4.96 7.99
CA ALA A 47 -2.89 -5.41 8.71
C ALA A 47 -4.21 -4.79 8.20
N PHE A 48 -4.16 -3.66 7.49
CA PHE A 48 -5.36 -2.96 7.02
C PHE A 48 -5.59 -3.03 5.49
N ASN A 49 -4.82 -3.86 4.79
CA ASN A 49 -4.95 -3.99 3.33
C ASN A 49 -6.35 -4.51 2.90
N TRP A 50 -7.06 -5.21 3.79
CA TRP A 50 -8.44 -5.63 3.61
C TRP A 50 -9.41 -4.43 3.46
N LEU A 51 -9.13 -3.30 4.11
CA LEU A 51 -9.99 -2.11 4.02
C LEU A 51 -9.92 -1.43 2.65
N ASN A 52 -8.82 -1.66 1.92
CA ASN A 52 -8.64 -1.16 0.57
C ASN A 52 -9.64 -1.83 -0.42
N GLN A 53 -10.10 -3.04 -0.12
CA GLN A 53 -11.15 -3.74 -0.90
C GLN A 53 -12.50 -3.02 -0.81
N TYR A 54 -12.76 -2.33 0.31
CA TYR A 54 -14.01 -1.60 0.54
C TYR A 54 -13.99 -0.16 -0.01
N ARG A 55 -12.88 0.28 -0.63
CA ARG A 55 -12.78 1.62 -1.20
C ARG A 55 -13.81 1.87 -2.31
N ILE A 56 -13.94 0.92 -3.24
CA ILE A 56 -14.88 1.03 -4.37
C ILE A 56 -16.34 1.10 -3.88
N PRO A 57 -16.84 0.19 -3.02
CA PRO A 57 -18.21 0.28 -2.53
C PRO A 57 -18.46 1.56 -1.71
N LEU A 58 -17.48 2.07 -0.95
CA LEU A 58 -17.61 3.36 -0.25
C LEU A 58 -17.75 4.54 -1.22
N ILE A 59 -17.00 4.57 -2.32
CA ILE A 59 -17.13 5.59 -3.37
C ILE A 59 -18.52 5.50 -4.04
N ILE A 60 -19.00 4.29 -4.33
CA ILE A 60 -20.33 4.09 -4.92
C ILE A 60 -21.42 4.63 -3.99
N ILE A 61 -21.36 4.27 -2.70
CA ILE A 61 -22.32 4.77 -1.69
C ILE A 61 -22.27 6.30 -1.63
N GLN A 62 -21.08 6.90 -1.62
CA GLN A 62 -20.93 8.34 -1.62
C GLN A 62 -21.54 8.99 -2.87
N LEU A 63 -21.32 8.45 -4.06
CA LEU A 63 -21.92 8.96 -5.29
C LEU A 63 -23.45 8.90 -5.25
N VAL A 64 -24.01 7.81 -4.72
CA VAL A 64 -25.47 7.65 -4.55
C VAL A 64 -26.02 8.70 -3.58
N VAL A 65 -25.38 8.88 -2.42
CA VAL A 65 -25.81 9.87 -1.42
C VAL A 65 -25.69 11.30 -1.95
N LEU A 66 -24.65 11.57 -2.74
CA LEU A 66 -24.40 12.88 -3.33
C LEU A 66 -25.38 13.19 -4.47
N ALA A 67 -25.70 12.21 -5.32
CA ALA A 67 -26.75 12.31 -6.33
C ALA A 67 -28.13 12.51 -5.71
N TRP A 68 -28.43 11.79 -4.62
CA TRP A 68 -29.67 11.97 -3.87
C TRP A 68 -29.77 13.37 -3.25
N SER A 69 -28.70 13.85 -2.61
CA SER A 69 -28.64 15.20 -2.05
C SER A 69 -28.76 16.29 -3.13
N PHE A 70 -28.19 16.06 -4.32
CA PHE A 70 -28.35 16.96 -5.45
C PHE A 70 -29.81 17.00 -5.92
N TYR A 71 -30.47 15.85 -6.03
CA TYR A 71 -31.89 15.77 -6.38
C TYR A 71 -32.79 16.44 -5.34
N ASP A 72 -32.51 16.27 -4.04
CA ASP A 72 -33.29 16.92 -2.98
C ASP A 72 -33.16 18.45 -3.03
N VAL A 73 -31.93 18.96 -3.21
CA VAL A 73 -31.66 20.40 -3.21
C VAL A 73 -32.11 21.13 -4.48
N TYR A 74 -32.04 20.48 -5.65
CA TYR A 74 -32.33 21.12 -6.95
C TYR A 74 -33.59 20.61 -7.65
N GLY A 75 -33.99 19.36 -7.41
CA GLY A 75 -35.10 18.70 -8.10
C GLY A 75 -36.43 18.74 -7.36
N ARG A 76 -36.45 19.03 -6.05
CA ARG A 76 -37.66 18.95 -5.24
C ARG A 76 -38.41 20.30 -5.24
N PRO A 77 -39.60 20.40 -5.87
CA PRO A 77 -40.29 21.69 -6.05
C PRO A 77 -40.84 22.31 -4.76
N ASN A 78 -40.98 21.52 -3.69
CA ASN A 78 -41.62 21.95 -2.43
C ASN A 78 -40.64 22.42 -1.34
N HIS A 79 -39.33 22.40 -1.58
CA HIS A 79 -38.31 22.82 -0.62
C HIS A 79 -37.49 23.98 -1.20
N ALA A 80 -37.76 25.20 -0.74
CA ALA A 80 -36.93 26.35 -1.06
C ALA A 80 -35.63 26.27 -0.25
N HIS A 81 -34.62 25.59 -0.81
CA HIS A 81 -33.30 25.48 -0.19
C HIS A 81 -32.54 26.81 -0.23
N SER A 82 -31.84 27.12 0.85
CA SER A 82 -31.08 28.36 0.98
C SER A 82 -29.83 28.38 0.09
N ARG A 83 -29.31 29.56 -0.26
CA ARG A 83 -28.03 29.67 -1.01
C ARG A 83 -26.87 29.03 -0.25
N ALA A 84 -26.92 29.02 1.08
CA ALA A 84 -25.90 28.39 1.92
C ALA A 84 -25.89 26.87 1.74
N GLU A 85 -27.05 26.21 1.73
CA GLU A 85 -27.16 24.76 1.54
C GLU A 85 -26.61 24.32 0.17
N LYS A 86 -26.91 25.09 -0.88
CA LYS A 86 -26.35 24.87 -2.22
C LYS A 86 -24.82 25.04 -2.21
N GLY A 87 -24.31 26.08 -1.53
CA GLY A 87 -22.89 26.31 -1.38
C GLY A 87 -22.16 25.17 -0.65
N THR A 88 -22.73 24.68 0.44
CA THR A 88 -22.20 23.52 1.20
C THR A 88 -22.15 22.27 0.34
N LEU A 89 -23.19 22.00 -0.45
CA LEU A 89 -23.20 20.86 -1.36
C LEU A 89 -22.07 20.96 -2.40
N TRP A 90 -21.90 22.12 -3.04
CA TRP A 90 -20.80 22.34 -3.99
C TRP A 90 -19.42 22.26 -3.34
N ALA A 91 -19.25 22.74 -2.10
CA ALA A 91 -18.00 22.58 -1.36
C ALA A 91 -17.65 21.10 -1.16
N ILE A 92 -18.62 20.26 -0.81
CA ILE A 92 -18.45 18.80 -0.66
C ILE A 92 -18.09 18.16 -2.01
N VAL A 93 -18.72 18.57 -3.11
CA VAL A 93 -18.37 18.07 -4.46
C VAL A 93 -16.94 18.43 -4.83
N CYS A 94 -16.56 19.70 -4.69
CA CYS A 94 -15.20 20.15 -4.98
C CYS A 94 -14.15 19.43 -4.13
N LEU A 95 -14.42 19.26 -2.83
CA LEU A 95 -13.55 18.51 -1.93
C LEU A 95 -13.43 17.03 -2.34
N THR A 96 -14.54 16.40 -2.74
CA THR A 96 -14.55 15.02 -3.26
C THR A 96 -13.65 14.88 -4.48
N ILE A 97 -13.78 15.79 -5.44
CA ILE A 97 -12.99 15.78 -6.68
C ILE A 97 -11.51 16.01 -6.34
N PHE A 98 -11.20 17.01 -5.51
CA PHE A 98 -9.84 17.29 -5.09
C PHE A 98 -9.17 16.06 -4.45
N LEU A 99 -9.83 15.43 -3.47
CA LEU A 99 -9.26 14.28 -2.78
C LEU A 99 -9.17 13.01 -3.65
N ASN A 100 -10.07 12.81 -4.61
CA ASN A 100 -9.95 11.67 -5.55
C ASN A 100 -8.93 11.92 -6.68
N THR A 101 -8.66 13.18 -7.02
CA THR A 101 -7.67 13.55 -8.06
C THR A 101 -6.25 13.61 -7.52
N VAL A 102 -6.06 13.88 -6.23
CA VAL A 102 -4.75 13.78 -5.58
C VAL A 102 -4.27 12.33 -5.67
N PRO A 103 -3.20 12.03 -6.43
CA PRO A 103 -2.77 10.66 -6.62
C PRO A 103 -2.22 10.12 -5.30
N HIS A 104 -2.96 9.23 -4.63
CA HIS A 104 -2.42 8.35 -3.58
C HIS A 104 -1.13 7.62 -4.02
N ARG A 105 -0.91 7.53 -5.34
CA ARG A 105 0.31 7.02 -5.97
C ARG A 105 1.58 7.82 -5.64
N TYR A 106 1.51 9.09 -5.25
CA TYR A 106 2.72 9.87 -4.94
C TYR A 106 3.44 9.37 -3.68
N PHE A 107 2.71 8.84 -2.69
CA PHE A 107 3.31 8.30 -1.46
C PHE A 107 3.77 6.84 -1.61
N GLN A 108 3.11 6.03 -2.43
CA GLN A 108 3.47 4.61 -2.57
C GLN A 108 4.65 4.37 -3.52
N ARG A 109 4.86 5.22 -4.54
CA ARG A 109 5.77 4.89 -5.65
C ARG A 109 7.25 4.77 -5.27
N GLU A 110 7.72 5.48 -4.25
CA GLU A 110 9.14 5.46 -3.88
C GLU A 110 9.46 4.23 -3.03
N GLU A 111 8.78 4.09 -1.88
CA GLU A 111 9.01 3.00 -0.94
C GLU A 111 8.61 1.64 -1.50
N SER A 112 7.49 1.56 -2.23
CA SER A 112 7.05 0.29 -2.80
C SER A 112 7.96 -0.17 -3.96
N ARG A 113 8.51 0.76 -4.75
CA ARG A 113 9.50 0.41 -5.80
C ARG A 113 10.82 -0.03 -5.18
N LEU A 114 11.27 0.62 -4.11
CA LEU A 114 12.48 0.20 -3.41
C LEU A 114 12.30 -1.17 -2.76
N ALA A 115 11.17 -1.41 -2.09
CA ALA A 115 10.84 -2.69 -1.49
C ALA A 115 10.68 -3.80 -2.54
N GLN A 116 10.06 -3.52 -3.68
CA GLN A 116 9.91 -4.49 -4.77
C GLN A 116 11.25 -4.78 -5.48
N ALA A 117 12.08 -3.76 -5.70
CA ALA A 117 13.44 -3.95 -6.22
C ALA A 117 14.32 -4.72 -5.24
N GLN A 118 14.14 -4.55 -3.92
CA GLN A 118 14.81 -5.35 -2.90
C GLN A 118 14.28 -6.79 -2.90
N MET A 119 12.96 -7.00 -2.96
CA MET A 119 12.34 -8.33 -3.05
C MET A 119 12.82 -9.11 -4.28
N GLU A 120 12.89 -8.49 -5.45
CA GLU A 120 13.43 -9.12 -6.67
C GLU A 120 14.91 -9.50 -6.52
N ARG A 121 15.70 -8.65 -5.84
CA ARG A 121 17.11 -8.95 -5.50
C ARG A 121 17.24 -10.10 -4.51
N TYR A 122 16.37 -10.19 -3.51
CA TYR A 122 16.38 -11.30 -2.54
C TYR A 122 15.83 -12.60 -3.14
N ALA A 123 14.76 -12.54 -3.93
CA ALA A 123 14.13 -13.71 -4.54
C ALA A 123 15.04 -14.42 -5.56
N SER A 124 15.84 -13.65 -6.31
CA SER A 124 16.78 -14.18 -7.31
C SER A 124 18.11 -14.67 -6.73
N THR A 125 18.40 -14.32 -5.49
CA THR A 125 19.63 -14.72 -4.80
C THR A 125 19.43 -15.96 -3.92
N ARG A 126 20.46 -16.79 -3.86
CA ARG A 126 20.54 -18.03 -3.08
C ARG A 126 21.85 -18.03 -2.32
N VAL A 127 21.86 -18.61 -1.13
CA VAL A 127 23.07 -18.76 -0.31
C VAL A 127 23.61 -20.17 -0.53
N ALA A 128 24.91 -20.28 -0.81
CA ALA A 128 25.63 -21.54 -0.79
C ALA A 128 26.66 -21.50 0.34
N GLU A 129 26.63 -22.54 1.18
CA GLU A 129 27.61 -22.76 2.22
C GLU A 129 28.57 -23.87 1.82
N PHE A 130 29.85 -23.64 2.09
CA PHE A 130 30.94 -24.53 1.76
C PHE A 130 31.86 -24.69 2.97
N LYS A 131 32.33 -25.92 3.22
CA LYS A 131 33.28 -26.21 4.29
C LYS A 131 34.63 -26.59 3.67
N PHE A 132 35.70 -25.97 4.16
CA PHE A 132 37.07 -26.31 3.77
C PHE A 132 37.61 -27.40 4.68
N SER A 133 38.20 -28.45 4.09
CA SER A 133 38.83 -29.53 4.85
C SER A 133 40.20 -29.11 5.43
N LYS A 134 40.80 -28.05 4.89
CA LYS A 134 42.11 -27.52 5.31
C LYS A 134 42.00 -26.04 5.68
N LYS A 135 42.85 -25.58 6.59
CA LYS A 135 42.92 -24.15 6.97
C LYS A 135 43.27 -23.31 5.73
N ILE A 136 42.42 -22.33 5.43
CA ILE A 136 42.58 -21.40 4.31
C ILE A 136 43.85 -20.58 4.55
N LYS A 137 44.80 -20.62 3.62
CA LYS A 137 46.08 -19.89 3.73
C LYS A 137 45.93 -18.39 3.43
N SER A 138 45.04 -18.03 2.50
CA SER A 138 44.83 -16.65 2.04
C SER A 138 43.32 -16.34 1.85
N PRO A 139 42.59 -15.99 2.93
CA PRO A 139 41.17 -15.65 2.83
C PRO A 139 40.89 -14.45 1.89
N GLN A 140 41.81 -13.48 1.80
CA GLN A 140 41.71 -12.36 0.83
C GLN A 140 41.77 -12.81 -0.63
N GLU A 141 42.66 -13.75 -0.96
CA GLU A 141 42.82 -14.25 -2.34
C GLU A 141 41.59 -15.04 -2.79
N LEU A 142 41.03 -15.84 -1.87
CA LEU A 142 39.76 -16.53 -2.06
C LEU A 142 38.61 -15.55 -2.29
N ASN A 143 38.53 -14.47 -1.48
CA ASN A 143 37.52 -13.43 -1.65
C ASN A 143 37.64 -12.77 -3.04
N ASN A 144 38.84 -12.33 -3.43
CA ASN A 144 39.07 -11.72 -4.74
C ASN A 144 38.69 -12.66 -5.90
N THR A 145 39.02 -13.95 -5.78
CA THR A 145 38.68 -14.96 -6.78
C THR A 145 37.17 -15.14 -6.91
N LEU A 146 36.45 -15.19 -5.79
CA LEU A 146 35.00 -15.34 -5.77
C LEU A 146 34.26 -14.10 -6.29
N GLN A 147 34.83 -12.91 -6.10
CA GLN A 147 34.29 -11.67 -6.66
C GLN A 147 34.36 -11.62 -8.19
N LEU A 148 35.32 -12.33 -8.79
CA LEU A 148 35.46 -12.45 -10.25
C LEU A 148 34.47 -13.46 -10.87
N VAL A 149 33.82 -14.31 -10.05
CA VAL A 149 32.85 -15.29 -10.55
C VAL A 149 31.55 -14.58 -10.93
N GLU A 150 31.18 -14.68 -12.20
CA GLU A 150 29.94 -14.07 -12.68
C GLU A 150 28.71 -14.63 -11.94
N GLY A 151 27.94 -13.74 -11.32
CA GLY A 151 26.73 -14.11 -10.57
C GLY A 151 26.93 -14.27 -9.07
N VAL A 152 28.15 -14.23 -8.55
CA VAL A 152 28.43 -14.10 -7.12
C VAL A 152 28.22 -12.66 -6.67
N VAL A 153 27.71 -12.44 -5.46
CA VAL A 153 27.48 -11.11 -4.88
C VAL A 153 28.69 -10.74 -3.99
N PRO A 154 29.57 -9.79 -4.41
CA PRO A 154 30.82 -9.48 -3.71
C PRO A 154 30.66 -9.04 -2.26
N SER A 155 29.58 -8.33 -1.95
CA SER A 155 29.31 -7.78 -0.62
C SER A 155 28.76 -8.79 0.38
N GLN A 156 28.55 -10.06 -0.03
CA GLN A 156 27.95 -11.11 0.79
C GLN A 156 28.74 -12.41 0.70
N ILE A 157 30.07 -12.27 0.83
CA ILE A 157 31.03 -13.35 0.97
C ILE A 157 31.53 -13.31 2.40
N GLU A 158 31.14 -14.30 3.19
CA GLU A 158 31.54 -14.42 4.60
C GLU A 158 32.42 -15.67 4.75
N ILE A 159 33.62 -15.48 5.31
CA ILE A 159 34.58 -16.55 5.57
C ILE A 159 34.81 -16.60 7.07
N GLU A 160 34.24 -17.60 7.72
CA GLU A 160 34.33 -17.76 9.17
C GLU A 160 34.60 -19.22 9.52
N ASN A 161 35.60 -19.48 10.37
CA ASN A 161 35.88 -20.82 10.92
C ASN A 161 35.91 -21.95 9.86
N GLN A 162 36.61 -21.75 8.75
CA GLN A 162 36.71 -22.70 7.62
C GLN A 162 35.39 -22.99 6.90
N LYS A 163 34.37 -22.14 7.11
CA LYS A 163 33.15 -22.10 6.32
C LYS A 163 33.16 -20.86 5.44
N LEU A 164 32.65 -21.02 4.23
CA LEU A 164 32.42 -19.95 3.28
C LEU A 164 30.93 -19.90 2.97
N SER A 165 30.32 -18.79 3.31
CA SER A 165 28.96 -18.45 2.90
C SER A 165 29.04 -17.47 1.75
N VAL A 166 28.52 -17.88 0.59
CA VAL A 166 28.50 -17.05 -0.63
C VAL A 166 27.08 -16.92 -1.11
N ARG A 167 26.61 -15.69 -1.25
CA ARG A 167 25.37 -15.43 -1.97
C ARG A 167 25.61 -15.32 -3.47
N TYR A 168 24.78 -16.02 -4.23
CA TYR A 168 24.86 -16.08 -5.69
C TYR A 168 23.47 -15.90 -6.34
N ARG A 169 23.44 -15.42 -7.58
CA ARG A 169 22.20 -15.28 -8.37
C ARG A 169 21.92 -16.57 -9.13
N SER A 170 20.80 -17.22 -8.81
CA SER A 170 20.41 -18.52 -9.38
C SER A 170 20.26 -18.53 -10.90
N GLY A 171 19.96 -17.39 -11.52
CA GLY A 171 19.88 -17.25 -12.99
C GLY A 171 21.23 -17.05 -13.69
N LYS A 172 22.33 -16.84 -12.95
CA LYS A 172 23.68 -16.63 -13.51
C LYS A 172 24.66 -17.73 -13.15
N THR A 173 24.58 -18.25 -11.93
CA THR A 173 25.50 -19.30 -11.45
C THR A 173 24.77 -20.24 -10.50
N SER A 174 25.42 -21.35 -10.17
CA SER A 174 24.85 -22.39 -9.32
C SER A 174 25.86 -22.91 -8.31
N LYS A 175 25.37 -23.46 -7.20
CA LYS A 175 26.18 -24.10 -6.17
C LYS A 175 27.23 -25.10 -6.72
N PRO A 176 26.92 -26.03 -7.64
CA PRO A 176 27.92 -26.95 -8.19
C PRO A 176 28.97 -26.24 -9.05
N VAL A 177 28.62 -25.16 -9.76
CA VAL A 177 29.57 -24.37 -10.55
C VAL A 177 30.57 -23.66 -9.64
N ILE A 178 30.09 -23.04 -8.55
CA ILE A 178 30.96 -22.41 -7.55
C ILE A 178 31.88 -23.46 -6.90
N LEU A 179 31.35 -24.63 -6.56
CA LEU A 179 32.15 -25.74 -6.03
C LEU A 179 33.25 -26.20 -7.01
N ALA A 180 32.92 -26.30 -8.30
CA ALA A 180 33.87 -26.69 -9.33
C ALA A 180 35.02 -25.68 -9.48
N ILE A 181 34.71 -24.37 -9.45
CA ILE A 181 35.71 -23.29 -9.50
C ILE A 181 36.63 -23.37 -8.27
N LEU A 182 36.07 -23.54 -7.08
CA LEU A 182 36.85 -23.68 -5.84
C LEU A 182 37.80 -24.89 -5.91
N ARG A 183 37.36 -26.01 -6.45
CA ARG A 183 38.20 -27.21 -6.65
C ARG A 183 39.27 -27.00 -7.71
N GLN A 184 38.96 -26.32 -8.80
CA GLN A 184 39.93 -25.99 -9.86
C GLN A 184 41.06 -25.10 -9.34
N GLN A 185 40.77 -24.22 -8.39
CA GLN A 185 41.75 -23.38 -7.70
C GLN A 185 42.57 -24.14 -6.63
N GLY A 186 42.37 -25.46 -6.50
CA GLY A 186 43.13 -26.31 -5.58
C GLY A 186 42.62 -26.31 -4.14
N TYR A 187 41.45 -25.73 -3.87
CA TYR A 187 40.85 -25.78 -2.53
C TYR A 187 40.15 -27.12 -2.31
N ALA A 188 40.43 -27.76 -1.17
CA ALA A 188 39.70 -28.93 -0.69
C ALA A 188 38.40 -28.48 -0.01
N VAL A 189 37.30 -28.49 -0.76
CA VAL A 189 36.00 -27.94 -0.36
C VAL A 189 34.87 -28.93 -0.57
N GLU A 190 33.97 -28.99 0.41
CA GLU A 190 32.73 -29.75 0.38
C GLU A 190 31.52 -28.82 0.52
N ALA A 191 30.45 -29.14 -0.21
CA ALA A 191 29.17 -28.45 -0.10
C ALA A 191 28.43 -28.92 1.16
N LEU A 192 27.95 -27.97 1.97
CA LEU A 192 27.06 -28.24 3.11
C LEU A 192 25.60 -28.32 2.68
#